data_AF-A0A2V8D2Y8-F1
#
_entry.id   AF-A0A2V8D2Y8-F1
#
_cell.length_a   1.000
_cell.length_b   1.000
_cell.length_c   1.000
_cell.angle_alpha   90.00
_cell.angle_beta   90.00
_cell.angle_gamma   90.00
#
_symmetry.space_group_name_H-M   'P 1'
#
loop_
_entity.id
_entity.type
_entity.pdbx_description
1 polymer ?
#
loop_
_entity_poly.entity_id
_entity_poly.type
_entity_poly.pdbx_seq_one_letter_code
_entity_poly.pdbx_strand_id
1 'polypeptide(L)' 'MRVKTSLTLSADLLKAIGRAARPGENRSQTVERLVREGLTARARRESDAQELAQINRHADTLNAEAADVLGYQTEW' A
#
# COMPACT_ATOMS: atom_id res chain seq x y z
N MET A 1 -12.88 0.72 -22.71
CA MET A 1 -12.89 -0.39 -23.70
C MET A 1 -11.85 -1.42 -23.27
N ARG A 2 -12.06 -2.72 -23.52
CA ARG A 2 -11.09 -3.79 -23.20
C ARG A 2 -10.30 -4.18 -24.43
N VAL A 3 -8.99 -4.40 -24.26
CA VAL A 3 -8.10 -4.93 -25.31
C VAL A 3 -7.70 -6.35 -24.92
N LYS A 4 -7.72 -7.27 -25.89
CA LYS A 4 -7.23 -8.63 -25.66
C LYS A 4 -5.70 -8.61 -25.62
N THR A 5 -5.15 -9.15 -24.55
CA THR A 5 -3.70 -9.27 -24.34
C THR A 5 -3.37 -10.71 -23.97
N SER A 6 -2.38 -11.31 -24.62
CA SER A 6 -1.88 -12.63 -24.25
C SER A 6 -0.76 -12.47 -23.23
N LEU A 7 -0.81 -13.24 -22.15
CA LEU A 7 0.18 -13.22 -21.08
C LEU A 7 0.60 -14.66 -20.78
N THR A 8 1.90 -14.91 -20.75
CA THR A 8 2.45 -16.17 -20.26
C THR A 8 2.51 -16.09 -18.73
N LEU A 9 1.82 -17.01 -18.06
CA LEU A 9 1.77 -17.09 -16.60
C LEU A 9 2.17 -18.50 -16.16
N SER A 10 2.74 -18.62 -14.97
CA SER A 10 3.05 -19.93 -14.40
C SER A 10 1.77 -20.70 -14.06
N ALA A 11 1.85 -22.02 -14.10
CA ALA A 11 0.68 -22.88 -13.90
C ALA A 11 0.09 -22.78 -12.48
N ASP A 12 0.93 -22.57 -11.47
CA ASP A 12 0.54 -22.31 -10.09
C ASP A 12 -0.18 -20.97 -9.94
N LEU A 13 0.29 -19.92 -10.63
CA LEU A 13 -0.37 -18.61 -10.62
C LEU A 13 -1.74 -18.68 -11.28
N LEU A 14 -1.88 -19.40 -12.40
CA LEU A 14 -3.18 -19.64 -13.03
C LEU A 14 -4.16 -20.35 -12.09
N LYS A 15 -3.69 -21.31 -11.29
CA LYS A 15 -4.51 -21.99 -10.27
C LYS A 15 -4.91 -21.02 -9.15
N ALA A 16 -3.99 -20.19 -8.67
CA ALA A 16 -4.28 -19.19 -7.65
C ALA A 16 -5.31 -18.16 -8.13
N ILE A 17 -5.18 -17.66 -9.35
CA ILE A 17 -6.16 -16.78 -10.01
C ILE A 17 -7.54 -17.46 -10.06
N GLY A 18 -7.60 -18.74 -10.45
CA GLY A 18 -8.85 -19.49 -10.49
C GLY A 18 -9.53 -19.61 -9.12
N ARG A 19 -8.76 -19.81 -8.05
CA ARG A 19 -9.29 -19.87 -6.66
C ARG A 19 -9.77 -18.52 -6.15
N ALA A 20 -9.20 -17.43 -6.66
CA ALA A 20 -9.55 -16.06 -6.28
C ALA A 20 -10.76 -15.51 -7.06
N ALA A 21 -11.34 -16.28 -7.99
CA ALA A 21 -12.50 -15.88 -8.77
C ALA A 21 -13.74 -15.73 -7.88
N ARG A 22 -14.49 -14.65 -8.09
CA ARG A 22 -15.79 -14.44 -7.41
C ARG A 22 -16.91 -15.15 -8.20
N PRO A 23 -18.06 -15.45 -7.57
CA PRO A 23 -19.20 -16.02 -8.28
C PRO A 23 -19.56 -15.20 -9.52
N GLY A 24 -19.62 -15.87 -10.68
CA GLY A 24 -19.94 -15.24 -11.96
C GLY A 24 -18.78 -14.53 -12.67
N GLU A 25 -17.58 -14.46 -12.10
CA GLU A 25 -16.39 -13.95 -12.79
C GLU A 25 -15.80 -15.01 -13.74
N ASN A 26 -15.49 -14.61 -14.96
CA ASN A 26 -14.58 -15.36 -15.83
C ASN A 26 -13.12 -14.99 -15.54
N ARG A 27 -12.18 -15.77 -16.11
CA ARG A 27 -10.74 -15.60 -15.86
C ARG A 27 -10.22 -14.19 -16.17
N SER A 28 -10.66 -13.55 -17.25
CA SER A 28 -10.17 -12.21 -17.58
C SER A 28 -10.72 -11.14 -16.64
N GLN A 29 -11.96 -11.29 -16.16
CA GLN A 29 -12.54 -10.42 -15.13
C GLN A 29 -11.79 -10.57 -13.80
N THR A 30 -11.49 -11.79 -13.38
CA THR A 30 -10.70 -12.05 -12.16
C THR A 30 -9.30 -11.47 -12.26
N VAL A 31 -8.61 -11.68 -13.39
CA VAL A 31 -7.27 -11.09 -13.63
C VAL A 31 -7.33 -9.56 -13.60
N GLU A 32 -8.28 -8.94 -14.32
CA GLU A 32 -8.41 -7.48 -14.36
C GLU A 32 -8.63 -6.90 -12.96
N ARG A 33 -9.51 -7.51 -12.16
CA ARG A 33 -9.78 -7.09 -10.79
C ARG A 33 -8.53 -7.21 -9.91
N LEU A 34 -7.87 -8.36 -9.90
CA LEU A 34 -6.68 -8.60 -9.07
C LEU A 34 -5.54 -7.63 -9.42
N VAL A 35 -5.32 -7.38 -10.71
CA VAL A 35 -4.33 -6.40 -11.18
C VAL A 35 -4.67 -5.00 -10.69
N ARG A 36 -5.95 -4.58 -10.81
CA ARG A 36 -6.40 -3.27 -10.33
C ARG A 36 -6.25 -3.11 -8.83
N GLU A 37 -6.67 -4.12 -8.06
CA GLU A 37 -6.52 -4.16 -6.60
C GLU A 37 -5.03 -4.06 -6.21
N GLY A 38 -4.16 -4.83 -6.89
CA GLY A 38 -2.71 -4.80 -6.66
C GLY A 38 -2.06 -3.44 -6.97
N LEU A 39 -2.41 -2.82 -8.09
CA LEU A 39 -1.92 -1.49 -8.46
C LEU A 39 -2.40 -0.41 -7.48
N THR A 40 -3.66 -0.48 -7.06
CA THR A 40 -4.23 0.46 -6.07
C THR A 40 -3.54 0.31 -4.72
N ALA A 41 -3.35 -0.93 -4.25
CA ALA A 41 -2.65 -1.19 -3.01
C ALA A 41 -1.18 -0.74 -3.06
N ARG A 42 -0.53 -0.87 -4.22
CA ARG A 42 0.84 -0.36 -4.42
C ARG A 42 0.89 1.16 -4.33
N ALA A 43 0.01 1.85 -5.05
CA ALA A 43 -0.04 3.32 -5.04
C ALA A 43 -0.32 3.86 -3.63
N ARG A 44 -1.23 3.20 -2.88
CA ARG A 44 -1.49 3.55 -1.47
C ARG A 44 -0.24 3.37 -0.61
N ARG A 45 0.45 2.23 -0.69
CA ARG A 45 1.69 2.01 0.08
C ARG A 45 2.79 3.04 -0.21
N GLU A 46 2.92 3.47 -1.46
CA GLU A 46 3.87 4.52 -1.84
C GLU A 46 3.48 5.88 -1.22
N SER A 47 2.19 6.21 -1.18
CA SER A 47 1.66 7.38 -0.49
C SER A 47 1.83 7.30 1.04
N ASP A 48 1.43 6.19 1.64
CA ASP A 48 1.47 5.96 3.09
C ASP A 48 2.91 6.07 3.63
N ALA A 49 3.90 5.61 2.84
CA ALA A 49 5.32 5.73 3.20
C ALA A 49 5.79 7.20 3.24
N GLN A 50 5.33 8.03 2.31
CA GLN A 50 5.64 9.46 2.28
C GLN A 50 4.97 10.19 3.45
N GLU A 51 3.72 9.85 3.73
CA GLU A 51 2.95 10.43 4.84
C GLU A 51 3.56 10.05 6.20
N LEU A 52 3.92 8.78 6.39
CA LEU A 52 4.63 8.32 7.60
C LEU A 52 5.94 9.07 7.80
N ALA A 53 6.71 9.30 6.73
CA ALA A 53 7.94 10.08 6.81
C ALA A 53 7.68 11.53 7.24
N GLN A 54 6.55 12.13 6.85
CA GLN A 54 6.17 13.47 7.28
C GLN A 54 5.74 13.49 8.76
N ILE A 55 4.92 12.53 9.20
CA ILE A 55 4.52 12.39 10.61
C ILE A 55 5.75 12.27 11.50
N ASN A 56 6.71 11.42 11.13
CA ASN A 56 7.94 11.23 11.91
C ASN A 56 8.76 12.53 12.01
N ARG A 57 8.90 13.30 10.91
CA ARG A 57 9.59 14.60 10.97
C ARG A 57 8.93 15.57 11.95
N HIS A 58 7.59 15.63 11.96
CA HIS A 58 6.88 16.50 12.91
C HIS A 58 7.01 16.00 14.35
N ALA A 59 6.99 14.68 14.56
CA ALA A 59 7.23 14.08 15.87
C ALA A 59 8.64 14.40 16.39
N ASP A 60 9.66 14.35 15.54
CA ASP A 60 11.02 14.71 15.91
C ASP A 60 11.12 16.18 16.35
N THR A 61 10.49 17.10 15.62
CA THR A 61 10.42 18.52 16.01
C THR A 61 9.73 18.70 17.36
N LEU A 62 8.55 18.10 17.55
CA LEU A 62 7.80 18.19 18.80
C LEU A 62 8.58 17.60 19.99
N ASN A 63 9.28 16.49 19.77
CA ASN A 63 10.10 15.86 20.80
C ASN A 63 11.29 16.75 21.19
N ALA A 64 11.92 17.42 20.23
CA ALA A 64 12.99 18.37 20.49
C ALA A 64 12.50 19.58 21.30
N GLU A 65 11.34 20.15 20.92
CA GLU A 65 10.70 21.25 21.67
C GLU A 65 10.32 20.82 23.10
N ALA A 66 9.75 19.62 23.26
CA ALA A 66 9.40 19.09 24.57
C ALA A 66 10.64 18.87 25.46
N ALA A 67 11.73 18.38 24.88
CA ALA A 67 13.00 18.20 25.59
C ALA A 67 13.59 19.54 26.05
N ASP A 68 13.52 20.59 25.22
CA ASP A 68 13.93 21.94 25.57
C ASP A 68 13.11 22.49 26.75
N VAL A 69 11.78 22.39 26.68
CA VAL A 69 10.87 22.81 27.77
C VAL A 69 11.16 22.07 29.07
N LEU A 70 11.40 20.76 29.01
CA LEU A 70 11.73 19.96 30.20
C LEU A 70 13.05 20.39 30.85
N GLY A 71 14.02 20.88 30.07
CA GLY A 71 15.27 21.44 30.60
C GLY A 71 15.03 22.58 31.59
N TYR A 72 14.09 23.48 31.28
CA TYR A 72 13.70 24.58 32.17
C TYR A 72 12.92 24.13 33.42
N GLN A 73 12.43 22.89 33.48
CA GLN A 73 11.70 22.36 34.64
C GLN A 73 12.61 21.68 35.66
N THR A 74 13.87 21.40 35.31
CA THR A 74 14.85 20.74 36.19
C THR A 74 15.74 21.70 36.97
N GLU A 75 15.68 23.01 36.69
CA GLU A 75 16.39 24.03 37.47
C GLU A 75 15.49 24.56 38.60
N TRP A 76 15.55 23.91 39.77
CA TRP A 76 15.13 24.44 41.08
C TRP A 76 16.21 24.13 42.12
#